data_AF-A0A932ULZ9-F1
#
_entry.id   AF-A0A932ULZ9-F1
#
_cell.length_a   1.000
_cell.length_b   1.000
_cell.length_c   1.000
_cell.angle_alpha   90.00
_cell.angle_beta   90.00
_cell.angle_gamma   90.00
#
_symmetry.space_group_name_H-M   'P 1'
#
loop_
_entity.id
_entity.type
_entity.pdbx_description
1 polymer ?
#
loop_
_entity_poly.entity_id
_entity_poly.type
_entity_poly.pdbx_seq_one_letter_code
_entity_poly.pdbx_strand_id
1 'polypeptide(L)'
;PGLADNWQVVLLEKGLKPTFQFRLELQGDGVDRGEVCNQILKRIEAGHASAWTAYLQKMVEIEFAFLPKGSLRTERKLLRLVDERSGSLEIVSRPSLNVER
;
A
#
# COMPACT_ATOMS: atom_id res chain seq x y z
N PRO A 1 -14.37 13.86 -5.11
CA PRO A 1 -13.97 15.28 -4.97
C PRO A 1 -12.76 15.39 -4.02
N GLY A 2 -11.67 16.04 -4.43
CA GLY A 2 -10.50 16.31 -3.57
C GLY A 2 -9.24 15.47 -3.83
N LEU A 3 -9.35 14.35 -4.55
CA LEU A 3 -8.20 13.61 -5.07
C LEU A 3 -7.85 14.10 -6.47
N ALA A 4 -6.57 14.35 -6.74
CA ALA A 4 -6.10 14.58 -8.10
C ALA A 4 -6.11 13.27 -8.92
N ASP A 5 -5.99 13.38 -10.24
CA ASP A 5 -5.99 12.24 -11.16
C ASP A 5 -4.80 11.28 -10.93
N ASN A 6 -3.75 11.78 -10.28
CA ASN A 6 -2.55 11.03 -9.91
C ASN A 6 -2.72 10.43 -8.52
N TRP A 7 -2.82 9.10 -8.48
CA TRP A 7 -2.83 8.30 -7.28
C TRP A 7 -2.21 6.94 -7.58
N GLN A 8 -1.62 6.34 -6.56
CA GLN A 8 -0.96 5.06 -6.64
C GLN A 8 -1.14 4.29 -5.34
N VAL A 9 -1.38 2.99 -5.43
CA VAL A 9 -1.31 2.08 -4.29
C VAL A 9 0.02 1.34 -4.36
N VAL A 10 0.72 1.31 -3.24
CA VAL A 10 1.99 0.60 -3.11
C VAL A 10 1.85 -0.49 -2.08
N LEU A 11 2.16 -1.72 -2.50
CA LEU A 11 2.24 -2.86 -1.60
C LEU A 11 3.64 -2.90 -0.99
N LEU A 12 3.71 -2.70 0.32
CA LEU A 12 4.93 -2.74 1.12
C LEU A 12 4.87 -3.97 2.04
N GLU A 13 6.04 -4.35 2.56
CA GLU A 13 6.14 -5.29 3.68
C GLU A 13 6.77 -4.55 4.87
N LYS A 14 6.01 -4.41 5.96
CA LYS A 14 6.50 -3.78 7.20
C LYS A 14 6.47 -4.82 8.31
N GLY A 15 7.65 -5.31 8.68
CA GLY A 15 7.76 -6.50 9.53
C GLY A 15 7.16 -7.71 8.81
N LEU A 16 6.18 -8.38 9.43
CA LEU A 16 5.48 -9.54 8.85
C LEU A 16 4.12 -9.19 8.25
N LYS A 17 3.81 -7.89 8.08
CA LYS A 17 2.49 -7.44 7.63
C LYS A 17 2.57 -6.79 6.24
N PRO A 18 1.77 -7.27 5.27
CA PRO A 18 1.54 -6.54 4.04
C PRO A 18 0.88 -5.20 4.37
N THR A 19 1.41 -4.12 3.82
CA THR A 19 0.90 -2.77 4.01
C THR A 19 0.52 -2.17 2.66
N PHE A 20 -0.74 -1.82 2.49
CA PHE A 20 -1.22 -1.10 1.31
C PHE A 20 -1.13 0.40 1.59
N GLN A 21 -0.11 1.05 1.03
CA GLN A 21 0.08 2.49 1.13
C GLN A 21 -0.58 3.20 -0.05
N PHE A 22 -1.61 3.98 0.21
CA PHE A 22 -2.24 4.88 -0.75
C PHE A 22 -1.44 6.17 -0.84
N ARG A 23 -0.69 6.34 -1.93
CA ARG A 23 0.01 7.58 -2.28
C ARG A 23 -0.94 8.46 -3.09
N LEU A 24 -1.26 9.63 -2.55
CA LEU A 24 -2.34 10.50 -3.04
C LEU A 24 -1.81 11.92 -3.27
N GLU A 25 -2.08 12.48 -4.44
CA GLU A 25 -1.97 13.92 -4.67
C GLU A 25 -3.35 14.55 -4.43
N LEU A 26 -3.41 15.60 -3.63
CA LEU A 26 -4.67 16.31 -3.36
C LEU A 26 -4.89 17.44 -4.37
N GLN A 27 -6.16 17.73 -4.66
CA GLN A 27 -6.54 18.83 -5.53
C GLN A 27 -6.72 20.12 -4.71
N GLY A 28 -5.63 20.86 -4.51
CA GLY A 28 -5.62 22.16 -3.82
C GLY A 28 -5.37 22.08 -2.32
N ASP A 29 -5.00 23.23 -1.74
CA ASP A 29 -4.44 23.30 -0.37
C ASP A 29 -5.50 23.20 0.75
N GLY A 30 -6.79 23.22 0.42
CA GLY A 30 -7.90 23.20 1.37
C GLY A 30 -8.60 21.85 1.55
N VAL A 31 -8.07 20.77 0.95
CA VAL A 31 -8.70 19.44 1.05
C VAL A 31 -8.40 18.80 2.40
N ASP A 32 -9.45 18.43 3.14
CA ASP A 32 -9.33 17.69 4.39
C ASP A 32 -8.86 16.25 4.13
N ARG A 33 -7.63 15.98 4.56
CA ARG A 33 -6.98 14.66 4.49
C ARG A 33 -7.76 13.58 5.23
N GLY A 34 -8.32 13.91 6.40
CA GLY A 34 -9.08 12.96 7.21
C GLY A 34 -10.36 12.52 6.51
N GLU A 35 -11.07 13.46 5.90
CA GLU A 35 -12.27 13.15 5.12
C GLU A 35 -11.95 12.31 3.87
N VAL A 36 -10.83 12.59 3.19
CA VAL A 36 -10.37 11.76 2.07
C VAL A 36 -10.06 10.33 2.52
N CYS A 37 -9.32 10.15 3.62
CA CYS A 37 -9.04 8.83 4.18
C CYS A 37 -10.34 8.07 4.51
N ASN A 38 -11.29 8.72 5.20
CA ASN A 38 -12.57 8.14 5.55
C ASN A 38 -13.38 7.70 4.33
N GLN A 39 -13.40 8.51 3.28
CA GLN A 39 -14.08 8.16 2.03
C GLN A 39 -13.43 6.98 1.31
N ILE A 40 -12.11 6.84 1.37
CA ILE A 40 -11.41 5.69 0.79
C ILE A 40 -11.73 4.43 1.60
N LEU A 41 -11.65 4.49 2.92
CA LEU A 41 -11.98 3.35 3.80
C LEU A 41 -13.43 2.90 3.62
N LYS A 42 -14.40 3.82 3.58
CA LYS A 42 -15.81 3.51 3.29
C LYS A 42 -16.02 2.82 1.94
N ARG A 43 -15.25 3.21 0.92
CA ARG A 43 -15.32 2.55 -0.41
C ARG A 43 -14.73 1.13 -0.37
N ILE A 44 -13.65 0.92 0.39
CA ILE A 44 -13.07 -0.41 0.57
C ILE A 44 -14.05 -1.31 1.33
N GLU A 45 -14.64 -0.81 2.41
CA GLU A 45 -15.67 -1.51 3.18
C GLU A 45 -16.86 -1.93 2.30
N ALA A 46 -17.38 -1.00 1.49
CA ALA A 46 -18.56 -1.25 0.67
C ALA A 46 -18.28 -2.15 -0.55
N GLY A 47 -17.08 -2.08 -1.13
CA GLY A 47 -16.75 -2.74 -2.40
C GLY A 47 -15.91 -4.02 -2.28
N HIS A 48 -15.20 -4.21 -1.17
CA HIS A 48 -14.16 -5.23 -1.03
C HIS A 48 -14.20 -5.90 0.35
N ALA A 49 -15.28 -6.65 0.61
CA ALA A 49 -15.52 -7.31 1.90
C ALA A 49 -14.34 -8.15 2.41
N SER A 50 -13.69 -8.94 1.56
CA SER A 50 -12.55 -9.77 1.97
C SER A 50 -11.33 -8.95 2.38
N ALA A 51 -11.01 -7.89 1.64
CA ALA A 51 -9.92 -6.97 1.98
C ALA A 51 -10.23 -6.19 3.26
N TRP A 52 -11.49 -5.79 3.43
CA TRP A 52 -11.96 -5.13 4.65
C TRP A 52 -11.85 -6.03 5.88
N THR A 53 -12.28 -7.29 5.77
CA THR A 53 -12.11 -8.27 6.85
C THR A 53 -10.64 -8.49 7.18
N ALA A 54 -9.76 -8.59 6.18
CA ALA A 54 -8.32 -8.74 6.42
C ALA A 54 -7.72 -7.54 7.17
N TYR A 55 -8.18 -6.33 6.84
CA TYR A 55 -7.79 -5.11 7.55
C TYR A 55 -8.32 -5.10 8.99
N LEU A 56 -9.59 -5.44 9.22
CA LEU A 56 -10.18 -5.53 10.56
C LEU A 56 -9.49 -6.58 11.44
N GLN A 57 -9.11 -7.72 10.85
CA GLN A 57 -8.37 -8.80 11.51
C GLN A 57 -6.86 -8.50 11.67
N LYS A 58 -6.40 -7.30 11.29
CA LYS A 58 -4.99 -6.89 11.38
C LYS A 58 -4.02 -7.80 10.60
N MET A 59 -4.52 -8.50 9.58
CA MET A 59 -3.71 -9.31 8.67
C MET A 59 -2.99 -8.44 7.64
N VAL A 60 -3.57 -7.29 7.31
CA VAL A 60 -2.98 -6.26 6.45
C VAL A 60 -3.12 -4.90 7.12
N GLU A 61 -2.21 -3.99 6.80
CA GLU A 61 -2.29 -2.59 7.22
C GLU A 61 -2.64 -1.69 6.03
N ILE A 62 -3.31 -0.56 6.29
CA ILE A 62 -3.60 0.47 5.31
C ILE A 62 -2.93 1.76 5.78
N GLU A 63 -2.17 2.39 4.89
CA GLU A 63 -1.52 3.67 5.15
C GLU A 63 -1.87 4.70 4.08
N PHE A 64 -1.79 5.98 4.43
CA PHE A 64 -2.01 7.09 3.52
C PHE A 64 -0.77 7.99 3.50
N ALA A 65 -0.26 8.26 2.30
CA ALA A 65 0.84 9.18 2.05
C ALA A 65 0.35 10.30 1.11
N PHE A 66 0.27 11.52 1.63
CA PHE A 66 -0.11 12.68 0.84
C PHE A 66 1.13 13.33 0.25
N LEU A 67 1.20 13.37 -1.07
CA LEU A 67 2.35 13.88 -1.81
C LEU A 67 2.03 15.22 -2.47
N PRO A 68 3.06 16.08 -2.68
CA PRO A 68 2.91 17.25 -3.52
C PRO A 68 2.42 16.89 -4.92
N LYS A 69 1.68 17.82 -5.54
CA LYS A 69 1.21 17.65 -6.92
C LYS A 69 2.39 17.42 -7.87
N GLY A 70 2.29 16.40 -8.72
CA GLY A 70 3.32 16.01 -9.67
C GLY A 70 4.37 15.03 -9.14
N SER A 71 4.35 14.69 -7.85
CA SER A 71 5.32 13.73 -7.28
C SER A 71 5.16 12.30 -7.78
N LEU A 72 3.94 11.87 -8.17
CA LEU A 72 3.69 10.53 -8.67
C LEU A 72 4.00 10.40 -10.17
N ARG A 73 3.87 11.49 -10.93
CA ARG A 73 4.02 11.44 -12.38
C ARG A 73 5.50 11.49 -12.76
N THR A 74 6.02 10.36 -13.19
CA THR A 74 7.30 10.26 -13.90
C THR A 74 7.07 10.44 -15.42
N GLU A 75 8.13 10.53 -16.22
CA GLU A 75 8.06 10.71 -17.68
C GLU A 75 7.28 9.60 -18.42
N ARG A 76 6.92 8.50 -17.73
CA ARG A 76 6.17 7.35 -18.25
C ARG A 76 4.76 7.29 -17.63
N LYS A 77 3.91 6.39 -18.17
CA LYS A 77 2.56 6.16 -17.64
C LYS A 77 2.60 5.76 -16.16
N LEU A 78 1.85 6.47 -15.32
CA LEU A 78 1.73 6.18 -13.89
C LEU A 78 1.12 4.79 -13.65
N LEU A 79 1.84 3.94 -12.93
CA LEU A 79 1.32 2.67 -12.44
C LEU A 79 0.38 2.91 -11.25
N ARG A 80 -0.80 2.29 -11.29
CA ARG A 80 -1.80 2.39 -10.21
C ARG A 80 -1.52 1.47 -9.03
N LEU A 81 -0.81 0.39 -9.28
CA LEU A 81 -0.36 -0.56 -8.28
C LEU A 81 1.14 -0.79 -8.49
N VAL A 82 1.92 -0.64 -7.43
CA VAL A 82 3.36 -0.96 -7.41
C VAL A 82 3.60 -1.94 -6.27
N ASP A 83 4.35 -3.00 -6.54
CA ASP A 83 4.82 -3.92 -5.52
C ASP A 83 6.24 -3.51 -5.12
N GLU A 84 6.39 -2.95 -3.93
CA GLU A 84 7.66 -2.54 -3.31
C GLU A 84 8.01 -3.43 -2.11
N ARG A 85 7.41 -4.63 -2.01
CA ARG A 85 7.86 -5.61 -1.02
C ARG A 85 9.31 -5.97 -1.34
N SER A 86 10.21 -5.66 -0.40
CA SER A 86 11.57 -6.16 -0.44
C SER A 86 11.47 -7.68 -0.56
N GLY A 87 11.88 -8.25 -1.70
CA GLY A 87 11.92 -9.70 -1.87
C GLY A 87 12.99 -10.28 -0.94
N SER A 88 12.72 -10.33 0.36
CA SER A 88 13.58 -11.02 1.32
C SER A 88 13.30 -12.50 1.19
N LEU A 89 13.78 -13.08 0.08
CA LEU A 89 14.30 -14.43 0.10
C LEU A 89 15.53 -14.39 1.00
N GLU A 90 15.34 -14.35 2.32
CA GLU A 90 16.29 -15.03 3.17
C GLU A 90 16.15 -16.51 2.81
N ILE A 91 17.02 -16.94 1.90
CA ILE A 91 17.35 -18.36 1.76
C ILE A 91 17.81 -18.76 3.15
N VAL A 92 16.91 -19.35 3.93
CA VAL A 92 17.26 -20.07 5.14
C VAL A 92 18.18 -21.18 4.67
N SER A 93 19.48 -20.92 4.75
CA SER A 93 20.54 -21.87 4.48
C SER A 93 20.33 -23.00 5.48
N ARG A 94 19.61 -24.05 5.06
CA ARG A 94 19.48 -25.26 5.85
C ARG A 94 20.91 -25.81 6.02
N PRO A 95 21.43 -25.98 7.25
CA PRO A 95 22.69 -26.67 7.40
C PRO A 95 22.49 -28.10 6.90
N SER A 96 23.27 -28.49 5.89
CA SER A 96 23.35 -29.87 5.44
C SER A 96 23.76 -30.73 6.63
N LEU A 97 22.84 -31.59 7.09
CA LEU A 97 23.18 -32.68 8.00
C LEU A 97 24.11 -33.64 7.25
N ASN A 98 25.41 -33.55 7.51
CA ASN A 98 26.34 -34.61 7.18
C ASN A 98 26.00 -35.81 8.06
N VAL A 99 25.35 -36.81 7.46
CA VAL A 99 25.33 -38.17 7.97
C VAL A 99 26.39 -38.93 7.18
N GLU A 100 27.62 -38.92 7.68
CA GLU A 100 28.59 -39.95 7.30
C GLU A 100 28.37 -41.18 8.19
N ARG A 101 28.29 -42.33 7.54
CA ARG A 101 28.22 -43.66 8.14
C ARG A 101 29.62 -44.20 8.40
#